data_AF-A0A1S8TBE2-F1
#
_entry.id   AF-A0A1S8TBE2-F1
#
_cell.length_a   1.000
_cell.length_b   1.000
_cell.length_c   1.000
_cell.angle_alpha   90.00
_cell.angle_beta   90.00
_cell.angle_gamma   90.00
#
_symmetry.space_group_name_H-M   'P 1'
#
loop_
_entity.id
_entity.type
_entity.pdbx_description
1 polymer ?
#
loop_
_entity_poly.entity_id
_entity_poly.type
_entity_poly.pdbx_seq_one_letter_code
_entity_poly.pdbx_strand_id
1 'polypeptide(L)' 'MTELGKSLFEEGKLENAIETAKRSIKEDMSDQFISKLVGLYIREIQIIRIATKTNKTN' A
#
# COMPACT_ATOMS: atom_id res chain seq x y z
N MET A 1 -1.80 -26.72 -2.56
CA MET A 1 -1.25 -25.44 -2.09
C MET A 1 -1.10 -25.53 -0.58
N THR A 2 0.13 -25.51 -0.05
CA THR A 2 0.40 -25.58 1.39
C THR A 2 0.05 -24.25 2.07
N GLU A 3 -0.12 -24.24 3.39
CA GLU A 3 -0.37 -23.00 4.14
C GLU A 3 0.75 -21.97 3.94
N LEU A 4 2.01 -22.43 3.88
CA LEU A 4 3.17 -21.60 3.55
C LEU A 4 3.04 -20.94 2.16
N GLY A 5 2.58 -21.69 1.15
CA GLY A 5 2.38 -21.15 -0.20
C GLY A 5 1.27 -20.10 -0.29
N LYS A 6 0.25 -20.16 0.58
CA LYS A 6 -0.80 -19.13 0.68
C LYS A 6 -0.26 -17.85 1.32
N SER A 7 0.48 -17.96 2.43
CA SER A 7 1.08 -16.80 3.11
C SER A 7 1.99 -16.01 2.18
N LEU A 8 2.92 -16.68 1.50
CA LEU A 8 3.84 -16.03 0.56
C LEU A 8 3.12 -15.33 -0.59
N PHE A 9 2.01 -15.90 -1.07
CA PHE A 9 1.21 -15.30 -2.14
C PHE A 9 0.42 -14.07 -1.65
N GLU A 10 -0.10 -14.11 -0.43
CA GLU A 10 -0.79 -12.99 0.21
C GLU A 10 0.19 -11.85 0.55
N GLU A 11 1.38 -12.18 1.06
CA GLU A 11 2.48 -11.25 1.30
C GLU A 11 2.89 -10.54 0.00
N GLY A 12 3.09 -11.28 -1.10
CA GLY A 12 3.43 -10.69 -2.39
C GLY A 12 2.33 -9.77 -2.95
N LYS A 13 1.05 -10.08 -2.71
CA LYS A 13 -0.06 -9.18 -3.07
C LYS A 13 -0.08 -7.92 -2.22
N LEU A 14 0.18 -8.04 -0.93
CA LEU A 14 0.23 -6.92 0.00
C LEU A 14 1.38 -5.97 -0.33
N GLU A 15 2.57 -6.49 -0.63
CA GLU A 15 3.72 -5.69 -1.07
C GLU A 15 3.40 -4.89 -2.35
N ASN A 16 2.79 -5.54 -3.35
CA ASN A 16 2.37 -4.89 -4.59
C ASN A 16 1.32 -3.78 -4.36
N ALA A 17 0.37 -4.01 -3.45
CA ALA A 17 -0.64 -3.02 -3.07
C ALA A 17 0.01 -1.80 -2.39
N ILE A 18 0.95 -2.03 -1.47
CA ILE A 18 1.68 -0.98 -0.77
C ILE A 18 2.54 -0.16 -1.74
N GLU A 19 3.25 -0.80 -2.67
CA GLU A 19 4.07 -0.10 -3.64
C GLU A 19 3.22 0.78 -4.58
N THR A 20 2.12 0.23 -5.09
CA THR A 20 1.16 0.98 -5.91
C THR A 20 0.60 2.18 -5.14
N ALA A 21 0.19 1.99 -3.88
CA ALA A 21 -0.30 3.07 -3.03
C ALA A 21 0.76 4.17 -2.83
N LYS A 22 2.02 3.81 -2.59
CA LYS A 22 3.13 4.78 -2.46
C LYS A 22 3.32 5.60 -3.73
N ARG A 23 3.24 4.98 -4.92
CA ARG A 23 3.35 5.68 -6.21
C ARG A 23 2.18 6.64 -6.40
N SER A 24 0.96 6.20 -6.17
CA SER A 24 -0.24 7.05 -6.26
C SER A 24 -0.24 8.21 -5.27
N ILE A 25 0.30 8.02 -4.06
CA ILE A 25 0.50 9.11 -3.09
C ILE A 25 1.48 10.16 -3.61
N LYS A 26 2.56 9.75 -4.30
CA LYS A 26 3.53 10.67 -4.90
C LYS A 26 2.94 11.49 -6.05
N GLU A 27 1.96 10.92 -6.75
CA GLU A 27 1.16 11.56 -7.81
C GLU A 27 0.01 12.42 -7.26
N ASP A 28 -0.04 12.66 -5.95
CA ASP A 28 -1.10 13.40 -5.25
C ASP A 28 -2.54 12.90 -5.52
N MET A 29 -2.68 11.59 -5.78
CA MET A 29 -3.99 10.97 -5.91
C MET A 29 -4.75 10.94 -4.56
N SER A 30 -6.08 10.96 -4.65
CA SER A 30 -6.95 10.93 -3.48
C SER A 30 -6.97 9.55 -2.80
N ASP A 31 -7.08 9.53 -1.48
CA ASP A 31 -7.09 8.28 -0.72
C ASP A 31 -8.28 7.37 -1.12
N GLN A 32 -9.40 7.95 -1.55
CA GLN A 32 -10.54 7.19 -2.07
C GLN A 32 -10.21 6.46 -3.38
N PHE A 33 -9.48 7.12 -4.30
CA PHE A 33 -9.07 6.50 -5.55
C PHE A 33 -8.07 5.38 -5.29
N ILE A 34 -7.08 5.64 -4.42
CA ILE A 34 -6.06 4.65 -4.05
C ILE A 34 -6.73 3.42 -3.39
N SER A 35 -7.69 3.64 -2.49
CA SER A 35 -8.43 2.57 -1.82
C SER A 35 -9.14 1.66 -2.83
N LYS A 36 -9.79 2.24 -3.83
CA LYS A 36 -10.43 1.48 -4.91
C LYS A 36 -9.41 0.76 -5.81
N LEU A 37 -8.25 1.37 -6.04
CA LEU A 37 -7.21 0.82 -6.92
C LEU A 37 -6.50 -0.39 -6.32
N VAL A 38 -6.11 -0.31 -5.04
CA VAL A 38 -5.27 -1.33 -4.40
C VAL A 38 -6.02 -2.21 -3.39
N GLY A 39 -7.29 -1.90 -3.11
CA GLY A 39 -8.12 -2.66 -2.16
C GLY A 39 -7.77 -2.44 -0.69
N LEU A 40 -6.93 -1.45 -0.38
CA LEU A 40 -6.59 -1.07 1.00
C LEU A 40 -7.64 -0.12 1.58
N TYR A 41 -7.81 -0.14 2.90
CA TYR A 41 -8.62 0.82 3.60
C TYR A 41 -7.97 2.21 3.62
N ILE A 42 -8.80 3.25 3.67
CA ILE A 42 -8.32 4.65 3.76
C ILE A 42 -7.35 4.85 4.93
N ARG A 43 -7.58 4.20 6.08
CA ARG A 43 -6.67 4.26 7.23
C ARG A 43 -5.27 3.73 6.90
N GLU A 44 -5.17 2.63 6.17
CA GLU A 44 -3.89 2.04 5.77
C GLU A 44 -3.15 2.96 4.80
N ILE A 45 -3.87 3.57 3.86
CA ILE A 45 -3.32 4.56 2.92
C ILE A 45 -2.76 5.78 3.65
N GLN A 46 -3.46 6.27 4.68
CA GLN A 46 -2.97 7.37 5.51
C GLN A 46 -1.71 7.01 6.28
N ILE A 47 -1.62 5.80 6.83
CA ILE A 47 -0.40 5.28 7.47
C ILE A 47 0.76 5.26 6.48
N ILE A 48 0.54 4.73 5.26
CA ILE A 48 1.54 4.73 4.19
C ILE A 48 1.95 6.17 3.85
N ARG A 49 1.01 7.10 3.72
CA ARG A 49 1.29 8.52 3.41
C ARG A 49 2.18 9.16 4.47
N ILE A 50 1.91 8.92 5.75
CA ILE A 50 2.75 9.39 6.86
C ILE A 50 4.15 8.77 6.77
N ALA A 51 4.24 7.44 6.66
CA ALA A 51 5.50 6.71 6.58
C ALA A 51 6.38 7.12 5.38
N THR A 52 5.75 7.49 4.26
CA THR A 52 6.47 7.93 3.05
C THR A 52 6.99 9.37 3.18
N LYS A 53 6.33 10.20 4.01
CA LYS A 53 6.78 11.57 4.31
C LYS A 53 7.91 11.58 5.34
N THR A 54 7.86 10.76 6.39
CA THR A 54 8.92 10.67 7.40
C THR A 54 10.24 10.14 6.85
N ASN A 55 10.21 9.27 5.84
CA ASN A 55 11.43 8.79 5.17
C ASN A 55 12.10 9.82 4.24
N LYS A 56 11.48 10.98 3.97
CA LYS A 56 12.10 12.09 3.21
C LYS A 56 12.90 13.04 4.09
N THR A 57 12.78 12.95 5.41
CA THR A 57 13.35 13.92 6.38
C THR A 57 14.60 13.41 7.12
N ASN A 58 15.19 12.29 6.69
CA ASN A 58 16.48 11.79 7.18
C ASN A 58 17.53 11.84 6.07
#